data_AF-A0A6N7HIT8-F1
#
_entry.id   AF-A0A6N7HIT8-F1
#
_cell.length_a   1.000
_cell.length_b   1.000
_cell.length_c   1.000
_cell.angle_alpha   90.00
_cell.angle_beta   90.00
_cell.angle_gamma   90.00
#
_symmetry.space_group_name_H-M   'P 1'
#
loop_
_entity.id
_entity.type
_entity.pdbx_description
1 polymer ?
#
loop_
_entity_poly.entity_id
_entity_poly.type
_entity_poly.pdbx_seq_one_letter_code
_entity_poly.pdbx_strand_id
1 'polypeptide(L)'
;MIGTDEFAPGLLGRRCWLELATGERITLPTERWRSEPEPGDEVLLRKCTGPTLDIGCGPGRLTAALLERGVPALGTDVSPVAVRLARAAGAA
;
A
#
# COMPACT_ATOMS: atom_id res chain seq x y z
N MET A 1 18.54 -14.04 0.80
CA MET A 1 17.58 -14.09 1.91
C MET A 1 16.85 -12.77 1.92
N ILE A 2 15.56 -12.75 1.59
CA ILE A 2 14.75 -11.52 1.70
C ILE A 2 14.63 -11.26 3.20
N GLY A 3 15.09 -10.07 3.62
CA GLY A 3 15.14 -9.65 5.01
C GLY A 3 13.76 -9.72 5.67
N THR A 4 13.76 -9.74 6.99
CA THR A 4 12.58 -9.53 7.82
C THR A 4 11.66 -8.46 7.24
N ASP A 5 10.34 -8.68 7.27
CA ASP A 5 9.34 -7.71 6.83
C ASP A 5 9.46 -6.40 7.63
N GLU A 6 10.26 -5.49 7.10
CA GLU A 6 10.61 -4.19 7.69
C GLU A 6 9.44 -3.19 7.65
N PHE A 7 8.44 -3.45 6.80
CA PHE A 7 7.24 -2.64 6.67
C PHE A 7 6.14 -3.08 7.65
N ALA A 8 6.15 -4.34 8.11
CA ALA A 8 5.17 -4.88 9.05
C ALA A 8 4.90 -3.97 10.27
N PRO A 9 5.91 -3.43 10.98
CA PRO A 9 5.66 -2.53 12.09
C PRO A 9 4.77 -1.33 11.71
N GLY A 10 5.05 -0.66 10.59
CA GLY A 10 4.28 0.49 10.13
C GLY A 10 2.87 0.10 9.67
N LEU A 11 2.76 -1.00 8.93
CA LEU A 11 1.47 -1.58 8.51
C LEU A 11 0.59 -1.99 9.71
N LEU A 12 1.21 -2.34 10.84
CA LEU A 12 0.53 -2.65 12.10
C LEU A 12 0.31 -1.41 12.99
N GLY A 13 0.60 -0.20 12.49
CA GLY A 13 0.34 1.06 13.19
C GLY A 13 1.40 1.47 14.20
N ARG A 14 2.60 0.88 14.16
CA ARG A 14 3.72 1.36 14.97
C ARG A 14 4.32 2.60 14.30
N ARG A 15 4.71 3.58 15.11
CA ARG A 15 5.47 4.75 14.62
C ARG A 15 6.81 4.28 14.05
N CYS A 16 7.06 4.65 12.80
CA CYS A 16 8.29 4.31 12.08
C CYS A 16 8.99 5.58 11.59
N TRP A 17 10.27 5.45 11.25
CA TRP A 17 11.08 6.52 10.67
C TRP A 17 11.93 5.97 9.54
N LEU A 18 12.23 6.85 8.58
CA LEU A 18 13.29 6.66 7.59
C LEU A 18 14.56 7.27 8.15
N GLU A 19 15.64 6.51 8.22
CA GLU A 19 16.97 7.02 8.55
C GLU A 19 17.73 7.29 7.24
N LEU A 20 18.12 8.54 7.02
CA LEU A 20 18.89 8.95 5.85
C LEU A 20 20.36 8.57 6.02
N ALA A 21 21.12 8.54 4.93
CA ALA A 21 22.57 8.27 4.95
C ALA A 21 23.37 9.27 5.83
N THR A 22 22.80 10.44 6.13
CA THR A 22 23.37 11.44 7.04
C THR A 22 23.14 11.13 8.52
N GLY A 23 22.34 10.10 8.84
CA GLY A 23 21.86 9.78 10.20
C GLY A 23 20.63 10.57 10.62
N GLU A 24 20.14 11.50 9.79
CA GLU A 24 18.88 12.20 10.02
C GLU A 24 17.69 11.23 9.98
N ARG A 25 16.68 11.46 10.83
CA ARG A 25 15.46 10.66 10.88
C ARG A 25 14.23 11.45 10.48
N ILE A 26 13.48 10.90 9.54
CA ILE A 26 12.20 11.44 9.09
C ILE A 26 11.10 10.52 9.59
N THR A 27 10.15 11.04 10.36
CA THR A 27 8.96 10.28 10.77
C THR A 27 8.15 9.88 9.54
N LEU A 28 7.88 8.59 9.40
CA LEU A 28 7.03 8.10 8.31
C LEU A 28 5.56 8.25 8.71
N PRO A 29 4.71 8.85 7.86
CA PRO A 29 3.27 8.94 8.09
C PRO A 29 2.59 7.60 7.79
N THR A 30 2.88 6.57 8.57
CA THR A 30 2.46 5.18 8.33
C THR A 30 0.95 4.99 8.43
N GLU A 31 0.26 5.88 9.14
CA GLU A 31 -1.19 5.88 9.30
C GLU A 31 -1.89 5.99 7.94
N ARG A 32 -1.32 6.79 7.03
CA ARG A 32 -1.88 6.99 5.68
C ARG A 32 -1.89 5.72 4.83
N TRP A 33 -1.04 4.74 5.14
CA TRP A 33 -0.91 3.54 4.31
C TRP A 33 -2.19 2.71 4.30
N ARG A 34 -2.98 2.80 5.38
CA ARG A 34 -4.24 2.07 5.58
C ARG A 34 -5.48 2.94 5.36
N SER A 35 -5.30 4.22 5.02
CA SER A 35 -6.42 5.11 4.73
C SER A 35 -7.17 4.67 3.48
N GLU A 36 -8.43 5.10 3.39
CA GLU A 36 -9.17 5.14 2.13
C GLU A 36 -8.40 5.98 1.08
N PRO A 37 -8.67 5.77 -0.23
CA PRO A 37 -8.08 6.59 -1.27
C PRO A 37 -8.28 8.09 -1.02
N GLU A 38 -7.19 8.85 -1.12
CA GLU A 38 -7.21 10.30 -0.93
C GLU A 38 -7.37 11.02 -2.28
N PRO A 39 -7.74 12.32 -2.32
CA PRO A 39 -7.91 13.04 -3.59
C PRO A 39 -6.69 13.00 -4.53
N GLY A 40 -5.48 12.84 -3.98
CA GLY A 40 -4.26 12.66 -4.76
C GLY A 40 -4.19 11.33 -5.51
N ASP A 41 -4.83 10.28 -5.00
CA ASP A 41 -4.82 8.94 -5.59
C ASP A 41 -5.65 8.88 -6.89
N GLU A 42 -6.64 9.76 -7.06
CA GLU A 42 -7.49 9.83 -8.27
C GLU A 42 -6.71 10.01 -9.57
N VAL A 43 -5.56 10.68 -9.49
CA VAL A 43 -4.69 10.90 -10.65
C VAL A 43 -4.16 9.57 -11.20
N LEU A 44 -3.91 8.60 -10.33
CA LEU A 44 -3.51 7.24 -10.70
C LEU A 44 -4.73 6.43 -11.12
N LEU A 45 -5.79 6.42 -10.32
CA LEU A 45 -6.98 5.59 -10.57
C LEU A 45 -7.62 5.90 -11.93
N ARG A 46 -7.69 7.17 -12.34
CA ARG A 46 -8.24 7.55 -13.66
C ARG A 46 -7.40 7.08 -14.86
N LYS A 47 -6.12 6.76 -14.65
CA LYS A 47 -5.22 6.28 -15.72
C LYS A 47 -5.36 4.78 -15.94
N CYS A 48 -5.92 4.06 -14.98
CA CYS A 48 -6.17 2.62 -15.03
C CYS A 48 -7.50 2.33 -15.76
N THR A 49 -7.49 2.39 -17.10
CA THR A 49 -8.69 2.20 -17.93
C THR A 49 -8.95 0.75 -18.36
N GLY A 50 -8.24 -0.22 -17.78
CA GLY A 50 -8.32 -1.63 -18.10
C GLY A 50 -7.65 -2.49 -17.03
N PRO A 51 -7.53 -3.82 -17.25
CA PRO A 51 -6.90 -4.72 -16.28
C PRO A 51 -5.57 -4.17 -15.76
N THR A 52 -5.44 -4.03 -14.45
CA THR A 52 -4.34 -3.29 -13.80
C THR A 52 -3.61 -4.15 -12.79
N LEU A 53 -2.28 -4.02 -12.76
CA LEU A 53 -1.42 -4.60 -11.72
C LEU A 53 -0.92 -3.48 -10.80
N ASP A 54 -1.17 -3.60 -9.50
CA ASP A 54 -0.71 -2.68 -8.45
C ASP A 54 0.51 -3.30 -7.74
N ILE A 55 1.70 -2.75 -7.99
CA ILE A 55 2.99 -3.29 -7.52
C ILE A 55 3.41 -2.55 -6.25
N GLY A 56 3.61 -3.29 -5.16
CA GLY A 56 3.79 -2.69 -3.83
C GLY A 56 2.48 -2.12 -3.31
N CYS A 57 1.39 -2.88 -3.46
CA CYS A 57 0.03 -2.40 -3.19
C CYS A 57 -0.21 -2.07 -1.71
N GLY A 58 0.68 -2.50 -0.81
CA GLY A 58 0.53 -2.28 0.63
C GLY A 58 -0.78 -2.88 1.15
N PRO A 59 -1.53 -2.14 2.00
CA PRO A 59 -2.87 -2.54 2.44
C PRO A 59 -3.95 -2.58 1.35
N GLY A 60 -3.62 -2.34 0.08
CA GLY A 60 -4.51 -2.56 -1.05
C GLY A 60 -5.46 -1.41 -1.37
N ARG A 61 -5.26 -0.19 -0.84
CA ARG A 61 -6.24 0.91 -1.00
C ARG A 61 -6.56 1.24 -2.46
N LEU A 62 -5.56 1.23 -3.35
CA LEU A 62 -5.77 1.53 -4.77
C LEU A 62 -6.34 0.34 -5.53
N THR A 63 -5.81 -0.86 -5.25
CA THR A 63 -6.36 -2.11 -5.81
C THR A 63 -7.86 -2.26 -5.50
N ALA A 64 -8.26 -2.07 -4.24
CA ALA A 64 -9.67 -2.14 -3.83
C ALA A 64 -10.52 -1.09 -4.56
N ALA A 65 -10.05 0.16 -4.63
CA ALA A 65 -10.75 1.23 -5.32
C ALA A 65 -10.93 0.98 -6.84
N LEU A 66 -9.97 0.32 -7.49
CA LEU A 66 -10.10 -0.09 -8.89
C LEU A 66 -11.16 -1.18 -9.06
N LEU A 67 -11.17 -2.18 -8.18
CA LEU A 67 -12.17 -3.25 -8.19
C LEU A 67 -13.58 -2.69 -7.96
N GLU A 68 -13.75 -1.75 -7.03
CA GLU A 68 -15.02 -1.06 -6.79
C GLU A 68 -15.52 -0.27 -8.03
N ARG A 69 -14.60 0.24 -8.85
CA ARG A 69 -14.92 0.90 -10.14
C ARG A 69 -15.21 -0.09 -11.27
N GLY A 70 -15.16 -1.39 -11.01
CA GLY A 70 -15.32 -2.44 -12.01
C GLY A 70 -14.10 -2.62 -12.93
N VAL A 71 -12.94 -2.08 -12.55
CA VAL A 71 -11.67 -2.30 -13.25
C VAL A 71 -11.03 -3.57 -12.68
N PRO A 72 -10.80 -4.63 -13.48
CA PRO A 72 -10.07 -5.79 -13.00
C PRO A 72 -8.69 -5.39 -12.48
N ALA A 73 -8.37 -5.74 -11.23
CA ALA A 73 -7.10 -5.36 -10.62
C ALA A 73 -6.52 -6.50 -9.79
N LEU A 74 -5.19 -6.59 -9.78
CA LEU A 74 -4.42 -7.50 -8.91
C LEU A 74 -3.39 -6.69 -8.14
N GLY A 75 -3.37 -6.83 -6.82
CA GLY A 75 -2.36 -6.25 -5.95
C GLY A 75 -1.24 -7.23 -5.63
N THR A 76 0.00 -6.75 -5.61
CA THR A 76 1.17 -7.54 -5.19
C THR A 76 2.01 -6.77 -4.19
N ASP A 77 2.49 -7.46 -3.16
CA ASP A 77 3.38 -6.89 -2.16
C ASP A 77 4.32 -7.97 -1.60
N VAL A 78 5.54 -7.58 -1.22
CA VAL A 78 6.52 -8.47 -0.62
C VAL A 78 6.26 -8.70 0.86
N SER A 79 5.54 -7.81 1.52
CA SER A 79 5.14 -7.92 2.92
C SER A 79 3.94 -8.89 3.06
N PRO A 80 4.10 -10.00 3.80
CA PRO A 80 2.96 -10.86 4.12
C PRO A 80 1.88 -10.14 4.95
N VAL A 81 2.24 -9.09 5.70
CA VAL A 81 1.27 -8.27 6.43
C VAL A 81 0.44 -7.43 5.46
N ALA A 82 1.08 -6.78 4.48
CA ALA A 82 0.39 -6.02 3.43
C ALA A 82 -0.62 -6.89 2.69
N VAL A 83 -0.21 -8.07 2.22
CA VAL A 83 -1.09 -9.01 1.51
C VAL A 83 -2.31 -9.42 2.34
N ARG A 84 -2.14 -9.66 3.65
CA ARG A 84 -3.29 -9.97 4.53
C ARG A 84 -4.25 -8.80 4.66
N LEU A 85 -3.73 -7.58 4.81
CA LEU A 85 -4.54 -6.38 4.94
C LEU A 85 -5.27 -6.06 3.63
N ALA A 86 -4.60 -6.18 2.47
CA ALA A 86 -5.20 -6.00 1.16
C ALA A 86 -6.37 -6.95 0.92
N ARG A 87 -6.20 -8.25 1.20
CA ARG A 87 -7.30 -9.22 1.11
C ARG A 87 -8.47 -8.88 2.03
N ALA A 88 -8.19 -8.44 3.25
CA ALA A 88 -9.24 -8.02 4.19
C ALA A 88 -9.99 -6.76 3.73
N ALA A 89 -9.34 -5.91 2.94
CA ALA A 89 -9.93 -4.73 2.32
C ALA A 89 -10.66 -5.02 0.99
N GLY A 90 -10.78 -6.29 0.57
CA GLY A 90 -11.44 -6.67 -0.68
C GLY A 90 -10.55 -6.58 -1.93
N ALA A 91 -9.24 -6.28 -1.76
CA ALA A 91 -8.25 -6.39 -2.82
C ALA A 91 -7.73 -7.84 -2.91
N ALA A 92 -8.56 -8.74 -3.45
CA ALA A 92 -8.30 -10.17 -3.58
C ALA A 92 -8.57 -10.70 -4.98
#